data_AF-A0A661VVB5-F1
#
_entry.id   AF-A0A661VVB5-F1
#
_cell.length_a   1.000
_cell.length_b   1.000
_cell.length_c   1.000
_cell.angle_alpha   90.00
_cell.angle_beta   90.00
_cell.angle_gamma   90.00
#
_symmetry.space_group_name_H-M   'P 1'
#
loop_
_entity.id
_entity.type
_entity.pdbx_description
1 polymer ?
#
loop_
_entity_poly.entity_id
_entity_poly.type
_entity_poly.pdbx_seq_one_letter_code
_entity_poly.pdbx_strand_id
1 'polypeptide(L)'
;LYKNAGNIQAWYNEPNKVPETWAGKMVISPKEPSAPWEQVGEIVIVGVVNREFPEWFPVGLPIGSEARLSTPDAVVHIDVKTHKEGDPDLDHTQDVRPEQISTDEEENYVQNSRGQLGDSPPKLPPYYVFGPNLLKVTISAFVICAYQFDETDRYQYLTRLQLFTVPNGILRAVYDYTDIFRAGKDGRKGHRYRINLPALARHESWRWREIRYLAQGFEVTR
;
A
#
# COMPACT_ATOMS: atom_id res chain seq x y z
N LEU A 1 5.60 -9.68 9.52
CA LEU A 1 6.26 -8.36 9.50
C LEU A 1 6.79 -7.92 10.87
N TYR A 2 6.03 -8.02 11.97
CA TYR A 2 6.48 -7.57 13.31
C TYR A 2 7.82 -8.13 13.78
N LYS A 3 8.07 -9.44 13.64
CA LYS A 3 9.37 -10.04 13.98
C LYS A 3 10.57 -9.48 13.20
N ASN A 4 10.33 -8.77 12.11
CA ASN A 4 11.34 -8.14 11.26
C ASN A 4 11.32 -6.63 11.29
N ALA A 5 10.54 -5.99 12.17
CA ALA A 5 10.45 -4.53 12.19
C ALA A 5 11.83 -3.87 12.27
N GLY A 6 12.71 -4.34 13.18
CA GLY A 6 14.09 -3.84 13.26
C GLY A 6 14.90 -4.03 11.98
N ASN A 7 14.76 -5.19 11.32
CA ASN A 7 15.43 -5.46 10.03
C ASN A 7 14.91 -4.54 8.92
N ILE A 8 13.57 -4.34 8.85
CA ILE A 8 12.96 -3.47 7.86
C ILE A 8 13.46 -2.03 8.02
N GLN A 9 13.49 -1.52 9.25
CA GLN A 9 14.00 -0.18 9.52
C GLN A 9 15.48 -0.05 9.13
N ALA A 10 16.30 -1.02 9.54
CA ALA A 10 17.73 -1.01 9.22
C ALA A 10 17.97 -1.02 7.70
N TRP A 11 17.30 -1.91 6.96
CA TRP A 11 17.48 -2.04 5.51
C TRP A 11 16.91 -0.86 4.73
N TYR A 12 15.79 -0.28 5.17
CA TYR A 12 15.26 0.93 4.57
C TYR A 12 16.21 2.12 4.73
N ASN A 13 16.88 2.22 5.89
CA ASN A 13 17.81 3.30 6.19
C ASN A 13 19.21 3.08 5.60
N GLU A 14 19.53 1.88 5.12
CA GLU A 14 20.85 1.50 4.60
C GLU A 14 21.37 2.45 3.50
N PRO A 15 20.56 2.92 2.54
CA PRO A 15 21.06 3.82 1.49
C PRO A 15 21.58 5.16 2.02
N ASN A 16 21.16 5.59 3.22
CA ASN A 16 21.69 6.80 3.86
C ASN A 16 23.18 6.67 4.25
N LYS A 17 23.75 5.45 4.28
CA LYS A 17 25.18 5.26 4.55
C LYS A 17 26.08 5.57 3.36
N VAL A 18 25.51 5.69 2.16
CA VAL A 18 26.25 5.89 0.91
C VAL A 18 25.64 7.01 0.05
N PRO A 19 25.34 8.20 0.60
CA PRO A 19 24.57 9.25 -0.08
C PRO A 19 25.24 9.72 -1.38
N GLU A 20 26.58 9.78 -1.40
CA GLU A 20 27.37 10.17 -2.58
C GLU A 20 27.18 9.24 -3.78
N THR A 21 26.79 7.98 -3.54
CA THR A 21 26.52 7.02 -4.62
C THR A 21 25.34 7.47 -5.48
N TRP A 22 24.39 8.21 -4.90
CA TRP A 22 23.13 8.59 -5.52
C TRP A 22 23.07 10.07 -5.92
N ALA A 23 24.06 10.87 -5.51
CA ALA A 23 24.14 12.29 -5.79
C ALA A 23 24.03 12.60 -7.29
N GLY A 24 23.11 13.52 -7.65
CA GLY A 24 22.87 13.94 -9.02
C GLY A 24 22.18 12.92 -9.94
N LYS A 25 21.85 11.71 -9.44
CA LYS A 25 21.20 10.65 -10.25
C LYS A 25 19.68 10.66 -10.16
N MET A 26 19.11 11.41 -9.23
CA MET A 26 17.67 11.46 -8.97
C MET A 26 17.11 12.84 -9.29
N VAL A 27 15.89 12.87 -9.85
CA VAL A 27 15.14 14.11 -10.08
C VAL A 27 14.45 14.49 -8.78
N ILE A 28 14.92 15.55 -8.14
CA ILE A 28 14.35 16.07 -6.89
C ILE A 28 13.34 17.18 -7.23
N SER A 29 12.17 17.12 -6.60
CA SER A 29 11.13 18.14 -6.79
C SER A 29 11.56 19.46 -6.13
N PRO A 30 11.41 20.61 -6.80
CA PRO A 30 11.64 21.90 -6.15
C PRO A 30 10.68 22.17 -4.97
N LYS A 31 9.55 21.45 -4.91
CA LYS A 31 8.53 21.59 -3.85
C LYS A 31 8.77 20.67 -2.66
N GLU A 32 9.54 19.60 -2.85
CA GLU A 32 9.85 18.61 -1.83
C GLU A 32 11.34 18.28 -1.92
N PRO A 33 12.17 18.81 -1.01
CA PRO A 33 13.61 18.70 -1.11
C PRO A 33 14.14 17.29 -0.82
N SER A 34 13.32 16.34 -0.36
CA SER A 34 13.71 14.94 -0.19
C SER A 34 13.87 14.23 -1.53
N ALA A 35 14.74 13.22 -1.57
CA ALA A 35 14.93 12.37 -2.73
C ALA A 35 13.74 11.40 -2.91
N PRO A 36 13.42 11.02 -4.17
CA PRO A 36 12.44 9.97 -4.44
C PRO A 36 12.94 8.64 -3.86
N TRP A 37 12.15 8.06 -2.96
CA TRP A 37 12.55 6.93 -2.09
C TRP A 37 11.59 5.74 -2.17
N GLU A 38 10.67 5.79 -3.14
CA GLU A 38 9.62 4.80 -3.37
C GLU A 38 10.23 3.40 -3.54
N GLN A 39 11.26 3.27 -4.38
CA GLN A 39 11.92 2.00 -4.69
C GLN A 39 12.61 1.36 -3.48
N VAL A 40 13.08 2.15 -2.51
CA VAL A 40 13.72 1.62 -1.29
C VAL A 40 12.68 0.87 -0.46
N GLY A 41 11.51 1.49 -0.26
CA GLY A 41 10.38 0.86 0.43
C GLY A 41 9.93 -0.41 -0.29
N GLU A 42 9.72 -0.33 -1.60
CA GLU A 42 9.29 -1.46 -2.44
C GLU A 42 10.24 -2.66 -2.29
N ILE A 43 11.53 -2.47 -2.52
CA ILE A 43 12.52 -3.56 -2.48
C ILE A 43 12.58 -4.20 -1.08
N VAL A 44 12.62 -3.39 -0.03
CA VAL A 44 12.72 -3.90 1.35
C VAL A 44 11.49 -4.70 1.73
N ILE A 45 10.28 -4.17 1.46
CA ILE A 45 9.03 -4.84 1.83
C ILE A 45 8.85 -6.12 1.02
N VAL A 46 9.03 -6.08 -0.31
CA VAL A 46 8.91 -7.28 -1.16
C VAL A 46 9.94 -8.34 -0.79
N GLY A 47 11.19 -7.93 -0.54
CA GLY A 47 12.25 -8.84 -0.09
C GLY A 47 11.91 -9.52 1.24
N VAL A 48 11.36 -8.78 2.21
CA VAL A 48 10.92 -9.34 3.49
C VAL A 48 9.77 -10.31 3.28
N VAL A 49 8.75 -9.96 2.50
CA VAL A 49 7.61 -10.86 2.25
C VAL A 49 8.08 -12.17 1.62
N ASN A 50 8.91 -12.11 0.57
CA ASN A 50 9.45 -13.31 -0.07
C ASN A 50 10.29 -14.17 0.87
N ARG A 51 11.04 -13.56 1.80
CA ARG A 51 11.85 -14.29 2.78
C ARG A 51 11.00 -14.93 3.87
N GLU A 52 9.95 -14.25 4.32
CA GLU A 52 9.13 -14.69 5.45
C GLU A 52 8.03 -15.67 5.08
N PHE A 53 7.57 -15.62 3.83
CA PHE A 53 6.52 -16.48 3.29
C PHE A 53 7.07 -17.20 2.05
N PRO A 54 8.01 -18.15 2.23
CA PRO A 54 8.65 -18.84 1.10
C PRO A 54 7.65 -19.67 0.27
N GLU A 55 6.48 -19.98 0.82
CA GLU A 55 5.39 -20.65 0.12
C GLU A 55 4.54 -19.70 -0.73
N TRP A 56 4.74 -18.38 -0.61
CA TRP A 56 4.10 -17.37 -1.44
C TRP A 56 5.01 -17.07 -2.63
N PHE A 57 4.61 -17.52 -3.81
CA PHE A 57 5.46 -17.40 -5.00
C PHE A 57 4.98 -16.29 -5.92
N PRO A 58 5.90 -15.57 -6.60
CA PRO A 58 5.53 -14.57 -7.59
C PRO A 58 4.65 -15.16 -8.70
N VAL A 59 3.60 -14.43 -9.09
CA VAL A 59 2.73 -14.80 -10.22
C VAL A 59 2.74 -13.71 -11.29
N GLY A 60 3.00 -14.12 -12.53
CA GLY A 60 3.03 -13.23 -13.69
C GLY A 60 1.62 -12.85 -14.12
N LEU A 61 1.14 -11.68 -13.67
CA LEU A 61 -0.12 -11.09 -14.13
C LEU A 61 0.16 -9.84 -14.97
N PRO A 62 -0.73 -9.45 -15.90
CA PRO A 62 -0.52 -8.24 -16.71
C PRO A 62 -0.94 -6.96 -15.98
N ILE A 63 -1.77 -7.07 -14.95
CA ILE A 63 -2.33 -5.95 -14.18
C ILE A 63 -2.16 -6.25 -12.69
N GLY A 64 -1.92 -5.22 -11.87
CA GLY A 64 -1.86 -5.32 -10.42
C GLY A 64 -0.89 -4.35 -9.77
N SER A 65 -0.68 -4.58 -8.47
CA SER A 65 0.33 -3.90 -7.68
C SER A 65 1.74 -4.41 -7.98
N GLU A 66 2.70 -3.77 -7.32
CA GLU A 66 4.14 -3.92 -7.43
C GLU A 66 4.54 -5.38 -7.14
N ALA A 67 4.05 -5.94 -6.03
CA ALA A 67 4.17 -7.37 -5.74
C ALA A 67 2.84 -8.10 -5.95
N ARG A 68 2.94 -9.25 -6.63
CA ARG A 68 1.82 -10.14 -6.93
C ARG A 68 2.25 -11.56 -6.59
N LEU A 69 1.64 -12.09 -5.55
CA LEU A 69 2.04 -13.34 -4.95
C LEU A 69 0.85 -14.30 -4.95
N SER A 70 1.11 -15.55 -5.29
CA SER A 70 0.14 -16.64 -5.20
C SER A 70 0.38 -17.39 -3.90
N THR A 71 -0.66 -17.52 -3.08
CA THR A 71 -0.71 -18.38 -1.90
C THR A 71 -1.53 -19.64 -2.24
N PRO A 72 -1.73 -20.61 -1.34
CA PRO A 72 -2.62 -21.75 -1.62
C PRO A 72 -4.05 -21.35 -2.01
N ASP A 73 -4.60 -20.30 -1.42
CA ASP A 73 -6.01 -19.92 -1.44
C ASP A 73 -6.28 -18.47 -1.93
N ALA A 74 -5.23 -17.70 -2.21
CA ALA A 74 -5.35 -16.30 -2.60
C ALA A 74 -4.31 -15.87 -3.65
N VAL A 75 -4.64 -14.79 -4.35
CA VAL A 75 -3.68 -13.95 -5.06
C VAL A 75 -3.58 -12.64 -4.29
N VAL A 76 -2.40 -12.37 -3.74
CA VAL A 76 -2.12 -11.21 -2.90
C VAL A 76 -1.40 -10.15 -3.74
N HIS A 77 -2.05 -9.01 -3.88
CA HIS A 77 -1.51 -7.80 -4.47
C HIS A 77 -1.02 -6.90 -3.34
N ILE A 78 0.26 -6.57 -3.33
CA ILE A 78 0.89 -5.68 -2.35
C ILE A 78 1.45 -4.47 -3.09
N ASP A 79 0.90 -3.30 -2.78
CA ASP A 79 1.45 -2.00 -3.21
C ASP A 79 2.18 -1.34 -2.04
N VAL A 80 3.32 -0.73 -2.33
CA VAL A 80 4.11 -0.02 -1.32
C VAL A 80 4.07 1.48 -1.63
N LYS A 81 3.73 2.26 -0.63
CA LYS A 81 3.63 3.72 -0.69
C LYS A 81 4.67 4.33 0.21
N THR A 82 5.20 5.48 -0.18
CA THR A 82 6.16 6.23 0.63
C THR A 82 5.61 7.62 0.90
N HIS A 83 5.62 8.03 2.16
CA HIS A 83 5.10 9.32 2.60
C HIS A 83 6.08 9.98 3.57
N LYS A 84 6.22 11.29 3.47
CA LYS A 84 6.96 12.07 4.45
C LYS A 84 6.11 12.26 5.71
N GLU A 85 6.73 12.23 6.87
CA GLU A 85 6.08 12.61 8.12
C GLU A 85 5.53 14.05 8.03
N GLY A 86 4.31 14.24 8.50
CA GLY A 86 3.58 15.51 8.38
C GLY A 86 2.77 15.68 7.09
N ASP A 87 2.82 14.73 6.14
CA ASP A 87 1.92 14.70 4.99
C ASP A 87 0.45 14.62 5.46
N PRO A 88 -0.43 15.55 5.07
CA PRO A 88 -1.84 15.54 5.46
C PRO A 88 -2.63 14.29 5.04
N ASP A 89 -2.14 13.53 4.05
CA ASP A 89 -2.78 12.31 3.58
C ASP A 89 -2.33 11.06 4.38
N LEU A 90 -1.13 11.08 4.99
CA LEU A 90 -0.48 9.90 5.62
C LEU A 90 -1.40 9.14 6.58
N ASP A 91 -1.99 9.84 7.56
CA ASP A 91 -2.83 9.24 8.60
C ASP A 91 -4.34 9.35 8.29
N HIS A 92 -4.70 9.66 7.04
CA HIS A 92 -6.06 10.01 6.66
C HIS A 92 -6.56 9.29 5.41
N THR A 93 -5.91 9.51 4.27
CA THR A 93 -6.36 8.97 2.99
C THR A 93 -5.23 8.52 2.09
N GLN A 94 -5.43 7.40 1.39
CA GLN A 94 -4.43 6.84 0.49
C GLN A 94 -4.96 6.72 -0.93
N ASP A 95 -4.20 7.24 -1.90
CA ASP A 95 -4.56 7.12 -3.31
C ASP A 95 -4.35 5.68 -3.79
N VAL A 96 -5.37 5.09 -4.41
CA VAL A 96 -5.33 3.75 -5.01
C VAL A 96 -5.83 3.81 -6.44
N ARG A 97 -5.23 3.01 -7.31
CA ARG A 97 -5.60 2.92 -8.73
C ARG A 97 -6.64 1.82 -8.95
N PRO A 98 -7.43 1.88 -10.05
CA PRO A 98 -8.30 0.78 -10.45
C PRO A 98 -7.60 -0.58 -10.54
N GLU A 99 -6.34 -0.59 -10.98
CA GLU A 99 -5.49 -1.78 -11.09
C GLU A 99 -5.07 -2.37 -9.73
N GLN A 100 -5.38 -1.70 -8.61
CA GLN A 100 -4.93 -2.10 -7.27
C GLN A 100 -6.07 -2.63 -6.40
N ILE A 101 -7.32 -2.52 -6.86
CA ILE A 101 -8.51 -2.98 -6.14
C ILE A 101 -9.41 -3.83 -7.03
N SER A 102 -10.16 -4.74 -6.41
CA SER A 102 -10.94 -5.75 -7.13
C SER A 102 -12.40 -5.36 -7.38
N THR A 103 -12.92 -5.67 -8.57
CA THR A 103 -14.34 -5.60 -8.94
C THR A 103 -15.19 -6.61 -8.18
N ASP A 104 -16.50 -6.40 -8.18
CA ASP A 104 -17.56 -7.25 -7.63
C ASP A 104 -18.17 -8.22 -8.66
N GLU A 105 -17.41 -8.55 -9.71
CA GLU A 105 -17.81 -9.33 -10.91
C GLU A 105 -18.64 -8.55 -11.93
N GLU A 106 -19.38 -7.52 -11.52
CA GLU A 106 -20.29 -6.75 -12.40
C GLU A 106 -19.66 -5.48 -12.98
N GLU A 107 -18.35 -5.29 -12.81
CA GLU A 107 -17.61 -4.08 -13.22
C GLU A 107 -18.22 -2.79 -12.64
N ASN A 108 -18.87 -2.89 -11.47
CA ASN A 108 -19.47 -1.74 -10.84
C ASN A 108 -18.40 -0.75 -10.40
N TYR A 109 -18.70 0.53 -10.62
CA TYR A 109 -17.86 1.59 -10.11
C TYR A 109 -17.91 1.63 -8.59
N VAL A 110 -16.78 2.03 -8.01
CA VAL A 110 -16.73 2.39 -6.60
C VAL A 110 -17.65 3.59 -6.34
N GLN A 111 -18.37 3.56 -5.23
CA GLN A 111 -19.28 4.63 -4.85
C GLN A 111 -19.01 5.11 -3.43
N ASN A 112 -19.43 6.34 -3.15
CA ASN A 112 -19.62 6.85 -1.79
C ASN A 112 -21.03 7.40 -1.61
N SER A 113 -21.33 8.00 -0.46
CA SER A 113 -22.65 8.60 -0.17
C SER A 113 -23.11 9.69 -1.15
N ARG A 114 -22.21 10.19 -2.01
CA ARG A 114 -22.51 11.17 -3.07
C ARG A 114 -22.56 10.54 -4.47
N GLY A 115 -22.54 9.22 -4.57
CA GLY A 115 -22.62 8.43 -5.81
C GLY A 115 -21.26 7.91 -6.31
N GLN A 116 -21.19 7.65 -7.62
CA GLN A 116 -20.03 7.09 -8.32
C GLN A 116 -18.74 7.91 -8.22
N LEU A 117 -17.63 7.21 -8.02
CA LEU A 117 -16.27 7.72 -7.99
C LEU A 117 -15.45 7.13 -9.15
N GLY A 118 -14.58 7.95 -9.72
CA GLY A 118 -13.63 7.54 -10.75
C GLY A 118 -14.18 7.62 -12.17
N ASP A 119 -13.26 7.60 -13.14
CA ASP A 119 -13.53 7.46 -14.57
C ASP A 119 -13.45 6.00 -15.07
N SER A 120 -12.97 5.10 -14.22
CA SER A 120 -12.83 3.67 -14.46
C SER A 120 -13.44 2.91 -13.28
N PRO A 121 -13.99 1.70 -13.48
CA PRO A 121 -14.25 0.77 -12.38
C PRO A 121 -12.95 0.06 -11.95
N PRO A 122 -12.93 -0.59 -10.77
CA PRO A 122 -11.86 -1.50 -10.35
C PRO A 122 -11.52 -2.53 -11.42
N LYS A 123 -10.23 -2.90 -11.53
CA LYS A 123 -9.73 -3.76 -12.62
C LYS A 123 -9.17 -5.11 -12.17
N LEU A 124 -8.95 -5.32 -10.87
CA LEU A 124 -8.62 -6.67 -10.41
C LEU A 124 -9.90 -7.52 -10.36
N PRO A 125 -9.86 -8.81 -10.72
CA PRO A 125 -10.99 -9.68 -10.47
C PRO A 125 -11.14 -9.92 -8.96
N PRO A 126 -12.33 -10.29 -8.44
CA PRO A 126 -12.49 -10.61 -7.03
C PRO A 126 -11.82 -11.94 -6.62
N TYR A 127 -11.56 -12.81 -7.59
CA TYR A 127 -10.82 -14.06 -7.46
C TYR A 127 -10.22 -14.47 -8.82
N TYR A 128 -9.26 -15.39 -8.78
CA TYR A 128 -8.63 -16.01 -9.94
C TYR A 128 -8.95 -17.50 -9.97
N VAL A 129 -9.23 -18.05 -11.14
CA VAL A 129 -9.43 -19.48 -11.36
C VAL A 129 -8.26 -20.01 -12.20
N PHE A 130 -7.33 -20.73 -11.56
CA PHE A 130 -6.15 -21.26 -12.23
C PHE A 130 -6.32 -22.70 -12.75
N GLY A 131 -7.48 -23.32 -12.47
CA GLY A 131 -7.80 -24.67 -12.91
C GLY A 131 -8.98 -25.25 -12.14
N PRO A 132 -9.34 -26.52 -12.40
CA PRO A 132 -10.40 -27.22 -11.67
C PRO A 132 -10.13 -27.18 -10.16
N ASN A 133 -11.11 -26.69 -9.38
CA ASN A 133 -11.02 -26.55 -7.92
C ASN A 133 -9.84 -25.70 -7.41
N LEU A 134 -9.31 -24.80 -8.25
CA LEU A 134 -8.20 -23.91 -7.88
C LEU A 134 -8.64 -22.44 -7.98
N LEU A 135 -9.66 -22.10 -7.18
CA LEU A 135 -10.08 -20.72 -6.97
C LEU A 135 -9.20 -20.07 -5.91
N LYS A 136 -8.74 -18.86 -6.19
CA LYS A 136 -7.94 -18.05 -5.27
C LYS A 136 -8.54 -16.66 -5.13
N VAL A 137 -8.88 -16.24 -3.91
CA VAL A 137 -9.47 -14.91 -3.69
C VAL A 137 -8.44 -13.81 -3.90
N THR A 138 -8.87 -12.65 -4.40
CA THR A 138 -7.98 -11.50 -4.54
C THR A 138 -7.88 -10.74 -3.22
N ILE A 139 -6.66 -10.52 -2.76
CA ILE A 139 -6.36 -9.71 -1.58
C ILE A 139 -5.58 -8.47 -2.04
N SER A 140 -6.12 -7.28 -1.75
CA SER A 140 -5.44 -6.00 -1.97
C SER A 140 -4.89 -5.46 -0.65
N ALA A 141 -3.57 -5.53 -0.50
CA ALA A 141 -2.84 -5.05 0.66
C ALA A 141 -1.91 -3.90 0.27
N PHE A 142 -1.67 -3.00 1.23
CA PHE A 142 -0.87 -1.82 1.04
C PHE A 142 0.03 -1.62 2.24
N VAL A 143 1.28 -1.23 1.98
CA VAL A 143 2.25 -0.87 3.02
C VAL A 143 2.69 0.57 2.80
N ILE A 144 2.53 1.41 3.83
CA ILE A 144 2.99 2.79 3.82
C ILE A 144 4.30 2.87 4.62
N CYS A 145 5.38 3.26 3.95
CA CYS A 145 6.64 3.64 4.56
C CYS A 145 6.60 5.15 4.87
N ALA A 146 6.38 5.49 6.14
CA ALA A 146 6.47 6.87 6.60
C ALA A 146 7.91 7.18 6.99
N TYR A 147 8.47 8.26 6.45
CA TYR A 147 9.84 8.67 6.71
C TYR A 147 9.94 10.11 7.22
N GLN A 148 10.90 10.34 8.11
CA GLN A 148 11.35 11.67 8.47
C GLN A 148 12.54 12.06 7.59
N PHE A 149 12.50 13.28 7.06
CA PHE A 149 13.61 13.86 6.32
C PHE A 149 14.48 14.70 7.24
N ASP A 150 15.77 14.38 7.30
CA ASP A 150 16.79 15.22 7.93
C ASP A 150 17.36 16.17 6.87
N GLU A 151 17.12 17.47 7.03
CA GLU A 151 17.58 18.47 6.09
C GLU A 151 19.10 18.69 6.12
N THR A 152 19.74 18.44 7.27
CA THR A 152 21.18 18.71 7.48
C THR A 152 22.01 17.69 6.72
N ASP A 153 21.76 16.41 6.98
CA ASP A 153 22.50 15.32 6.37
C ASP A 153 21.82 14.78 5.10
N ARG A 154 20.64 15.30 4.77
CA ARG A 154 19.83 14.92 3.60
C ARG A 154 19.38 13.46 3.64
N TYR A 155 19.19 12.92 4.85
CA TYR A 155 18.81 11.53 5.07
C TYR A 155 17.30 11.32 5.20
N GLN A 156 16.86 10.12 4.85
CA GLN A 156 15.46 9.72 4.93
C GLN A 156 15.33 8.49 5.82
N TYR A 157 14.80 8.70 7.02
CA TYR A 157 14.71 7.66 8.05
C TYR A 157 13.30 7.12 8.17
N LEU A 158 13.15 5.79 8.09
CA LEU A 158 11.88 5.13 8.36
C LEU A 158 11.49 5.31 9.83
N THR A 159 10.36 5.98 10.06
CA THR A 159 9.80 6.26 11.39
C THR A 159 8.60 5.39 11.70
N ARG A 160 7.78 5.07 10.69
CA ARG A 160 6.61 4.21 10.83
C ARG A 160 6.36 3.36 9.59
N LEU A 161 5.78 2.19 9.80
CA LEU A 161 5.12 1.41 8.76
C LEU A 161 3.64 1.37 9.06
N GLN A 162 2.81 1.63 8.06
CA GLN A 162 1.38 1.35 8.17
C GLN A 162 1.00 0.26 7.18
N LEU A 163 0.05 -0.57 7.58
CA LEU A 163 -0.45 -1.66 6.77
C LEU A 163 -1.94 -1.52 6.68
N PHE A 164 -2.49 -1.55 5.48
CA PHE A 164 -3.93 -1.60 5.32
C PHE A 164 -4.37 -2.56 4.24
N THR A 165 -5.58 -3.09 4.38
CA THR A 165 -6.17 -4.02 3.41
C THR A 165 -7.54 -3.53 2.98
N VAL A 166 -7.73 -3.39 1.66
CA VAL A 166 -9.00 -2.95 1.09
C VAL A 166 -9.89 -4.18 0.92
N PRO A 167 -11.16 -4.16 1.37
CA PRO A 167 -12.09 -5.26 1.15
C PRO A 167 -12.22 -5.58 -0.34
N ASN A 168 -12.19 -6.87 -0.69
CA ASN A 168 -12.38 -7.29 -2.07
C ASN A 168 -13.80 -6.97 -2.57
N GLY A 169 -14.02 -7.06 -3.88
CA GLY A 169 -15.29 -6.65 -4.48
C GLY A 169 -16.48 -7.47 -3.99
N ILE A 170 -16.30 -8.77 -3.73
CA ILE A 170 -17.35 -9.62 -3.14
C ILE A 170 -17.78 -9.07 -1.78
N LEU A 171 -16.85 -8.76 -0.88
CA LEU A 171 -17.19 -8.18 0.41
C LEU A 171 -17.88 -6.82 0.27
N ARG A 172 -17.47 -6.02 -0.72
CA ARG A 172 -18.09 -4.70 -1.00
C ARG A 172 -19.48 -4.79 -1.62
N ALA A 173 -19.84 -5.91 -2.26
CA ALA A 173 -21.19 -6.16 -2.74
C ALA A 173 -22.14 -6.59 -1.61
N VAL A 174 -21.62 -7.23 -0.57
CA VAL A 174 -22.42 -7.75 0.55
C VAL A 174 -22.55 -6.74 1.70
N TYR A 175 -21.51 -5.95 1.95
CA TYR A 175 -21.45 -5.01 3.07
C TYR A 175 -21.23 -3.58 2.59
N ASP A 176 -21.84 -2.61 3.29
CA ASP A 176 -21.69 -1.20 2.96
C ASP A 176 -20.29 -0.69 3.36
N TYR A 177 -19.40 -0.59 2.37
CA TYR A 177 -18.08 0.04 2.49
C TYR A 177 -18.03 1.42 1.83
N THR A 178 -19.16 2.09 1.59
CA THR A 178 -19.18 3.37 0.84
C THR A 178 -18.44 4.50 1.58
N ASP A 179 -18.30 4.42 2.91
CA ASP A 179 -17.63 5.44 3.73
C ASP A 179 -16.09 5.39 3.67
N ILE A 180 -15.52 4.28 3.19
CA ILE A 180 -14.07 4.14 3.01
C ILE A 180 -13.59 4.81 1.73
N PHE A 181 -14.46 5.07 0.75
CA PHE A 181 -14.05 5.62 -0.55
C PHE A 181 -14.30 7.12 -0.69
N ARG A 182 -13.30 7.82 -1.24
CA ARG A 182 -13.34 9.24 -1.56
C ARG A 182 -12.83 9.50 -2.97
N ALA A 183 -13.20 10.64 -3.53
CA ALA A 183 -12.62 11.13 -4.77
C ALA A 183 -11.13 11.43 -4.58
N GLY A 184 -10.31 11.14 -5.60
CA GLY A 184 -8.88 11.47 -5.61
C GLY A 184 -8.60 12.98 -5.70
N LYS A 185 -7.32 13.36 -5.72
CA LYS A 185 -6.87 14.77 -5.87
C LYS A 185 -7.42 15.40 -7.17
N ASP A 186 -7.60 14.58 -8.20
CA ASP A 186 -8.11 15.00 -9.52
C ASP A 186 -9.65 15.12 -9.56
N GLY A 187 -10.32 15.00 -8.42
CA GLY A 187 -11.77 15.12 -8.28
C GLY A 187 -12.52 13.81 -8.58
N ARG A 188 -13.86 13.89 -8.66
CA ARG A 188 -14.74 12.70 -8.76
C ARG A 188 -14.57 11.92 -10.07
N LYS A 189 -14.14 12.59 -11.13
CA LYS A 189 -13.83 11.99 -12.45
C LYS A 189 -12.35 11.64 -12.61
N GLY A 190 -11.56 11.73 -11.53
CA GLY A 190 -10.16 11.38 -11.55
C GLY A 190 -9.96 9.87 -11.70
N HIS A 191 -8.80 9.47 -12.22
CA HIS A 191 -8.50 8.06 -12.43
C HIS A 191 -8.31 7.27 -11.13
N ARG A 192 -7.87 7.95 -10.06
CA ARG A 192 -7.55 7.34 -8.77
C ARG A 192 -8.68 7.54 -7.77
N TYR A 193 -8.86 6.56 -6.89
CA TYR A 193 -9.70 6.65 -5.72
C TYR A 193 -8.87 6.96 -4.48
N ARG A 194 -9.52 7.40 -3.41
CA ARG A 194 -8.91 7.54 -2.08
C ARG A 194 -9.56 6.60 -1.08
N ILE A 195 -8.74 5.87 -0.33
CA ILE A 195 -9.17 5.06 0.81
C ILE A 195 -9.04 5.87 2.09
N ASN A 196 -10.11 6.02 2.84
CA ASN A 196 -10.17 6.67 4.15
C ASN A 196 -9.77 5.66 5.24
N LEU A 197 -8.52 5.75 5.71
CA LEU A 197 -7.95 4.76 6.63
C LEU A 197 -8.68 4.70 7.99
N PRO A 198 -9.04 5.82 8.63
CA PRO A 198 -9.87 5.78 9.84
C PRO A 198 -11.23 5.12 9.64
N ALA A 199 -11.87 5.29 8.48
CA ALA A 199 -13.13 4.59 8.18
C ALA A 199 -12.92 3.09 8.02
N LEU A 200 -11.87 2.70 7.31
CA LEU A 200 -11.50 1.31 7.12
C LEU A 200 -11.29 0.58 8.46
N ALA A 201 -10.61 1.22 9.42
CA ALA A 201 -10.41 0.66 10.76
C ALA A 201 -11.67 0.58 11.64
N ARG A 202 -12.71 1.39 11.36
CA ARG A 202 -13.99 1.30 12.09
C ARG A 202 -14.80 0.07 11.68
N HIS A 203 -14.65 -0.39 10.44
CA HIS A 203 -15.25 -1.65 10.01
C HIS A 203 -14.59 -2.82 10.75
N GLU A 204 -13.26 -2.87 10.72
CA GLU A 204 -12.47 -3.90 11.38
C GLU A 204 -11.07 -3.32 11.69
N SER A 205 -10.67 -3.32 12.96
CA SER A 205 -9.43 -2.65 13.39
C SER A 205 -8.17 -3.21 12.72
N TRP A 206 -8.16 -4.51 12.42
CA TRP A 206 -7.03 -5.16 11.76
C TRP A 206 -6.83 -4.72 10.29
N ARG A 207 -7.83 -4.06 9.68
CA ARG A 207 -7.71 -3.58 8.30
C ARG A 207 -6.79 -2.38 8.16
N TRP A 208 -6.40 -1.72 9.25
CA TRP A 208 -5.34 -0.72 9.27
C TRP A 208 -4.54 -0.82 10.57
N ARG A 209 -3.27 -1.21 10.45
CA ARG A 209 -2.33 -1.37 11.57
C ARG A 209 -1.10 -0.48 11.37
N GLU A 210 -0.46 -0.09 12.45
CA GLU A 210 0.78 0.69 12.42
C GLU A 210 1.87 0.01 13.26
N ILE A 211 3.10 0.09 12.75
CA ILE A 211 4.34 -0.14 13.50
C ILE A 211 5.04 1.21 13.61
N ARG A 212 5.32 1.65 14.83
CA ARG A 212 6.07 2.88 15.09
C ARG A 212 7.43 2.53 15.68
N TYR A 213 8.49 3.04 15.05
CA TYR A 213 9.84 2.84 15.53
C TYR A 213 10.17 3.85 16.64
N LEU A 214 10.80 3.36 17.69
CA LEU A 214 11.23 4.14 18.84
C LEU A 214 12.76 4.13 18.90
N ALA A 215 13.34 4.94 19.81
CA ALA A 215 14.79 4.93 20.04
C ALA A 215 15.31 3.54 20.43
N GLN A 216 14.51 2.77 21.17
CA GLN A 216 14.75 1.34 21.42
C GLN A 216 13.52 0.52 21.04
N GLY A 217 13.62 -0.22 19.94
CA GLY A 217 12.58 -1.14 19.49
C GLY A 217 11.45 -0.45 18.72
N PHE A 218 10.24 -1.00 18.85
CA PHE A 218 9.05 -0.52 18.16
C PHE A 218 7.80 -0.86 18.97
N GLU A 219 6.72 -0.14 18.68
CA GLU A 219 5.39 -0.46 19.17
C GLU A 219 4.45 -0.75 17.99
N VAL A 220 3.46 -1.61 18.23
CA VAL A 220 2.36 -1.83 17.29
C VAL A 220 1.16 -1.07 17.80
N THR A 221 0.69 -0.11 17.02
CA THR A 221 -0.48 0.71 17.33
C THR A 221 -1.57 0.46 16.29
N ARG A 222 -2.80 0.85 16.64
CA ARG A 222 -4.05 0.75 15.87
C ARG A 222 -4.33 -0.68 15.37
#